data_AF-A0A839R0Y2-F1
#
_entry.id   AF-A0A839R0Y2-F1
#
_cell.length_a   1.000
_cell.length_b   1.000
_cell.length_c   1.000
_cell.angle_alpha   90.00
_cell.angle_beta   90.00
_cell.angle_gamma   90.00
#
_symmetry.space_group_name_H-M   'P 1'
#
loop_
_entity.id
_entity.type
_entity.pdbx_description
1 polymer ?
#
loop_
_entity_poly.entity_id
_entity_poly.type
_entity_poly.pdbx_seq_one_letter_code
_entity_poly.pdbx_strand_id
1 'polypeptide(L)'
;MNTPDKPLAGEPHKVPHRILERGTYREYSRVENILTKESAGGIALMIATLIALILANAGFNDFYTSLAQTEVGFETPWLDLKLSLAHWAADGLLAVFFFLTGLELKQEFVTGDLNDPGKALVPMFAAAGGVAVPAVIYTLINLMGPAEARGGWAIPAATDIAFAVAVL
;
A
#
# COMPACT_ATOMS: atom_id res chain seq x y z
N MET A 1 59.63 -48.04 35.53
CA MET A 1 58.63 -47.99 34.45
C MET A 1 58.68 -46.58 33.87
N ASN A 2 59.35 -46.42 32.73
CA ASN A 2 59.52 -45.14 32.04
C ASN A 2 58.29 -44.86 31.19
N THR A 3 57.59 -43.75 31.43
CA THR A 3 56.79 -43.06 30.41
C THR A 3 56.83 -41.55 30.70
N PRO A 4 57.53 -40.75 29.87
CA PRO A 4 57.38 -39.31 29.88
C PRO A 4 56.16 -38.90 29.03
N ASP A 5 55.08 -38.45 29.67
CA ASP A 5 53.99 -37.77 28.99
C ASP A 5 54.18 -36.25 29.09
N LYS A 6 54.68 -35.63 28.02
CA LYS A 6 54.26 -34.28 27.64
C LYS A 6 54.63 -33.91 26.19
N PRO A 7 53.65 -33.87 25.28
CA PRO A 7 53.74 -33.05 24.09
C PRO A 7 53.02 -31.71 24.33
N LEU A 8 53.85 -30.66 24.30
CA LEU A 8 53.69 -29.38 23.60
C LEU A 8 52.42 -28.55 23.89
N ALA A 9 52.67 -27.40 24.53
CA ALA A 9 51.78 -26.25 24.53
C ALA A 9 51.50 -25.81 23.09
N GLY A 10 50.31 -26.16 22.58
CA GLY A 10 49.73 -25.58 21.39
C GLY A 10 49.15 -24.20 21.72
N GLU A 11 49.55 -23.20 20.95
CA GLU A 11 49.26 -21.79 21.14
C GLU A 11 47.76 -21.46 21.26
N PRO A 12 47.38 -20.39 22.00
CA PRO A 12 46.02 -19.87 21.94
C PRO A 12 45.75 -19.35 20.52
N HIS A 13 44.92 -20.09 19.78
CA HIS A 13 44.42 -19.67 18.47
C HIS A 13 43.60 -18.39 18.65
N LYS A 14 44.20 -17.23 18.36
CA LYS A 14 43.48 -15.95 18.32
C LYS A 14 42.51 -16.00 17.14
N VAL A 15 41.24 -16.25 17.43
CA VAL A 15 40.18 -16.14 16.44
C VAL A 15 40.17 -14.69 15.94
N PRO A 16 40.39 -14.42 14.64
CA PRO A 16 40.34 -13.06 14.14
C PRO A 16 38.92 -12.54 14.26
N HIS A 17 38.72 -11.49 15.07
CA HIS A 17 37.48 -10.73 15.08
C HIS A 17 37.23 -10.22 13.67
N ARG A 18 36.18 -10.72 13.01
CA ARG A 18 35.74 -10.20 11.71
C ARG A 18 35.12 -8.82 11.92
N ILE A 19 35.93 -7.77 11.72
CA ILE A 19 35.55 -6.35 11.86
C ILE A 19 34.73 -5.84 10.65
N LEU A 20 34.21 -6.75 9.82
CA LEU A 20 33.38 -6.45 8.66
C LEU A 20 32.09 -7.28 8.72
N GLU A 21 31.38 -7.21 9.84
CA GLU A 21 29.97 -7.59 9.84
C GLU A 21 29.18 -6.54 9.06
N ARG A 22 28.57 -7.00 7.98
CA ARG A 22 27.73 -6.22 7.07
C ARG A 22 26.63 -5.51 7.86
N GLY A 23 26.79 -4.19 8.06
CA GLY A 23 25.82 -3.32 8.72
C GLY A 23 24.44 -3.29 8.07
N THR A 24 24.27 -3.90 6.90
CA THR A 24 23.03 -3.81 6.11
C THR A 24 21.91 -4.72 6.62
N TYR A 25 22.20 -5.93 7.16
CA TYR A 25 21.15 -6.88 7.55
C TYR A 25 20.32 -6.45 8.78
N ARG A 26 20.95 -5.79 9.77
CA ARG A 26 20.24 -5.26 10.96
C ARG A 26 19.43 -4.00 10.66
N GLU A 27 19.73 -3.32 9.55
CA GLU A 27 18.96 -2.18 9.07
C GLU A 27 17.78 -2.66 8.23
N TYR A 28 18.00 -3.61 7.31
CA TYR A 28 16.91 -4.26 6.57
C TYR A 28 15.88 -4.90 7.51
N SER A 29 16.33 -5.67 8.50
CA SER A 29 15.43 -6.29 9.48
C SER A 29 14.70 -5.26 10.35
N ARG A 30 15.28 -4.08 10.59
CA ARG A 30 14.59 -3.00 11.31
C ARG A 30 13.55 -2.31 10.44
N VAL A 31 13.88 -2.02 9.18
CA VAL A 31 12.94 -1.44 8.21
C VAL A 31 11.79 -2.41 7.95
N GLU A 32 12.08 -3.69 7.77
CA GLU A 32 11.09 -4.77 7.64
C GLU A 32 10.18 -4.83 8.88
N ASN A 33 10.74 -4.93 10.09
CA ASN A 33 9.94 -4.95 11.33
C ASN A 33 9.10 -3.67 11.55
N ILE A 34 9.54 -2.52 11.03
CA ILE A 34 8.76 -1.28 11.06
C ILE A 34 7.65 -1.35 10.02
N LEU A 35 7.95 -1.77 8.78
CA LEU A 35 6.98 -1.92 7.68
C LEU A 35 5.93 -3.00 7.95
N THR A 36 6.25 -3.99 8.79
CA THR A 36 5.32 -5.07 9.17
C THR A 36 4.30 -4.61 10.23
N LYS A 37 4.44 -3.40 10.79
CA LYS A 37 3.41 -2.83 11.66
C LYS A 37 2.28 -2.27 10.80
N GLU A 38 1.05 -2.62 11.15
CA GLU A 38 -0.17 -2.16 10.45
C GLU A 38 -0.21 -0.63 10.26
N SER A 39 0.28 0.16 11.23
CA SER A 39 0.32 1.62 11.15
C SER A 39 1.39 2.19 10.22
N ALA A 40 2.42 1.42 9.85
CA ALA A 40 3.54 1.95 9.06
C ALA A 40 3.15 2.29 7.62
N GLY A 41 2.26 1.49 7.01
CA GLY A 41 1.70 1.79 5.70
C GLY A 41 0.92 3.11 5.70
N GLY A 42 0.07 3.30 6.71
CA GLY A 42 -0.69 4.52 6.91
C GLY A 42 0.16 5.78 7.10
N ILE A 43 1.21 5.69 7.92
CA ILE A 43 2.16 6.80 8.11
C ILE A 43 2.89 7.12 6.80
N ALA A 44 3.31 6.10 6.05
CA ALA A 44 3.97 6.30 4.77
C ALA A 44 3.05 7.02 3.76
N LEU A 45 1.77 6.62 3.68
CA LEU A 45 0.76 7.29 2.85
C LEU A 45 0.53 8.75 3.25
N MET A 46 0.47 9.02 4.56
CA MET A 46 0.32 10.39 5.06
C MET A 46 1.53 11.26 4.70
N ILE A 47 2.75 10.75 4.83
CA ILE A 47 3.97 11.46 4.40
C ILE A 47 3.94 11.70 2.89
N ALA A 48 3.59 10.69 2.08
CA ALA A 48 3.49 10.83 0.63
C ALA A 48 2.45 11.88 0.22
N THR A 49 1.29 11.90 0.90
CA THR A 49 0.23 12.90 0.68
C THR A 49 0.70 14.32 1.01
N LEU A 50 1.41 14.49 2.13
CA LEU A 50 1.98 15.78 2.51
C LEU A 50 3.02 16.27 1.49
N ILE A 51 3.90 15.38 1.01
CA ILE A 51 4.86 15.71 -0.04
C ILE A 51 4.13 16.13 -1.32
N ALA A 52 3.10 15.39 -1.74
CA ALA A 52 2.31 15.73 -2.92
C ALA A 52 1.62 17.10 -2.79
N LEU A 53 1.02 17.40 -1.63
CA LEU A 53 0.42 18.71 -1.36
C LEU A 53 1.44 19.85 -1.39
N ILE A 54 2.63 19.65 -0.81
CA ILE A 54 3.70 20.63 -0.84
C ILE A 54 4.15 20.87 -2.29
N LEU A 55 4.40 19.82 -3.08
CA LEU A 55 4.81 19.95 -4.47
C LEU A 55 3.74 20.67 -5.32
N ALA A 56 2.46 20.36 -5.10
CA ALA A 56 1.36 20.97 -5.83
C ALA A 56 1.17 22.48 -5.52
N ASN A 57 1.53 22.94 -4.31
CA ASN A 57 1.21 24.30 -3.86
C ASN A 57 2.43 25.22 -3.68
N ALA A 58 3.63 24.70 -3.40
CA ALA A 58 4.80 25.49 -3.02
C ALA A 58 5.62 26.04 -4.20
N GLY A 59 5.01 26.19 -5.38
CA GLY A 59 5.69 26.69 -6.59
C GLY A 59 6.35 25.62 -7.47
N PHE A 60 6.23 24.34 -7.12
CA PHE A 60 6.69 23.21 -7.95
C PHE A 60 5.59 22.60 -8.83
N ASN A 61 4.45 23.28 -8.96
CA ASN A 61 3.29 22.77 -9.70
C ASN A 61 3.63 22.42 -11.16
N ASP A 62 4.34 23.30 -11.87
CA ASP A 62 4.69 23.05 -13.27
C ASP A 62 5.58 21.81 -13.43
N PHE A 63 6.53 21.62 -12.51
CA PHE A 63 7.37 20.43 -12.48
C PHE A 63 6.56 19.17 -12.14
N TYR A 64 5.71 19.24 -11.11
CA TYR A 64 4.87 18.13 -10.69
C TYR A 64 3.90 17.70 -11.80
N THR A 65 3.23 18.67 -12.43
CA THR A 65 2.26 18.43 -13.50
C THR A 65 2.94 17.93 -14.77
N SER A 66 4.09 18.47 -15.17
CA SER A 66 4.84 17.98 -16.33
C SER A 66 5.34 16.54 -16.14
N LEU A 67 5.83 16.20 -14.93
CA LEU A 67 6.19 14.83 -14.59
C LEU A 67 4.96 13.90 -14.64
N ALA A 68 3.86 14.30 -14.02
CA ALA A 68 2.62 13.53 -14.00
C ALA A 68 2.03 13.28 -15.41
N GLN A 69 2.18 14.24 -16.32
CA GLN A 69 1.72 14.14 -17.71
C GLN A 69 2.74 13.48 -18.65
N THR A 70 3.89 13.02 -18.14
CA THR A 70 4.87 12.33 -18.98
C THR A 70 4.27 11.02 -19.47
N GLU A 71 4.09 10.89 -20.78
CA GLU A 71 3.55 9.68 -21.41
C GLU A 71 4.63 8.59 -21.49
N VAL A 72 4.29 7.41 -20.98
CA VAL A 72 5.16 6.23 -20.99
C VAL A 72 4.35 5.04 -21.47
N GLY A 73 4.88 4.29 -22.44
CA GLY A 73 4.23 3.09 -22.95
C GLY A 73 4.46 2.89 -24.44
N PHE A 74 3.62 2.07 -25.03
CA PHE A 74 3.67 1.74 -26.45
C PHE A 74 2.27 1.84 -27.04
N GLU A 75 2.17 2.46 -28.22
CA GLU A 75 0.97 2.40 -29.05
C GLU A 75 1.20 1.36 -30.14
N THR A 76 0.31 0.39 -30.22
CA THR A 76 0.23 -0.54 -31.34
C THR A 76 -1.20 -0.53 -31.90
N PRO A 77 -1.43 -0.96 -33.16
CA PRO A 77 -2.76 -0.94 -33.77
C PRO A 77 -3.85 -1.72 -32.98
N TRP A 78 -3.44 -2.61 -32.08
CA TRP A 78 -4.30 -3.51 -31.30
C TRP A 78 -4.33 -3.16 -29.82
N LEU A 79 -3.41 -2.30 -29.36
CA LEU A 79 -3.22 -2.00 -27.94
C LEU A 79 -2.69 -0.58 -27.80
N ASP A 80 -3.51 0.28 -27.21
CA ASP A 80 -3.13 1.63 -26.82
C ASP A 80 -2.80 1.64 -25.33
N LEU A 81 -1.52 1.57 -25.00
CA LEU A 81 -1.02 1.57 -23.63
C LEU A 81 -0.13 2.78 -23.35
N LYS A 82 -0.26 3.83 -24.15
CA LYS A 82 0.51 5.06 -23.95
C LYS A 82 -0.25 5.96 -22.99
N LEU A 83 0.04 5.77 -21.72
CA LEU A 83 -0.62 6.45 -20.62
C LEU A 83 0.35 7.45 -20.00
N SER A 84 -0.19 8.52 -19.43
CA SER A 84 0.61 9.41 -18.60
C SER A 84 1.07 8.68 -17.32
N LEU A 85 2.17 9.14 -16.74
CA LEU A 85 2.70 8.57 -15.50
C LEU A 85 1.67 8.60 -14.37
N ALA A 86 0.82 9.63 -14.33
CA ALA A 86 -0.31 9.71 -13.40
C ALA A 86 -1.35 8.59 -13.62
N HIS A 87 -1.69 8.27 -14.88
CA HIS A 87 -2.62 7.16 -15.17
C HIS A 87 -2.00 5.80 -14.84
N TRP A 88 -0.72 5.59 -15.17
CA TRP A 88 -0.01 4.38 -14.75
C TRP A 88 0.00 4.20 -13.23
N ALA A 89 0.26 5.29 -12.49
CA ALA A 89 0.24 5.27 -11.04
C ALA A 89 -1.18 5.04 -10.49
N ALA A 90 -2.21 5.67 -11.05
CA ALA A 90 -3.58 5.49 -10.60
C ALA A 90 -4.11 4.08 -10.92
N ASP A 91 -4.17 3.72 -12.20
CA ASP A 91 -4.81 2.49 -12.65
C ASP A 91 -3.96 1.26 -12.34
N GLY A 92 -2.63 1.37 -12.48
CA GLY A 92 -1.72 0.28 -12.19
C GLY A 92 -1.68 -0.06 -10.70
N LEU A 93 -1.58 0.95 -9.83
CA LEU A 93 -1.56 0.72 -8.39
C LEU A 93 -2.95 0.26 -7.87
N LEU A 94 -4.04 0.81 -8.42
CA LEU A 94 -5.40 0.29 -8.14
C LEU A 94 -5.57 -1.15 -8.59
N ALA A 95 -5.04 -1.54 -9.75
CA ALA A 95 -5.11 -2.92 -10.22
C ALA A 95 -4.41 -3.89 -9.25
N VAL A 96 -3.22 -3.52 -8.76
CA VAL A 96 -2.51 -4.31 -7.74
C VAL A 96 -3.28 -4.34 -6.42
N PHE A 97 -3.78 -3.19 -5.96
CA PHE A 97 -4.58 -3.08 -4.75
C PHE A 97 -5.83 -3.97 -4.80
N PHE A 98 -6.65 -3.85 -5.84
CA PHE A 98 -7.85 -4.67 -6.01
C PHE A 98 -7.54 -6.15 -6.20
N PHE A 99 -6.40 -6.49 -6.81
CA PHE A 99 -5.95 -7.88 -6.88
C PHE A 99 -5.69 -8.45 -5.48
N LEU A 100 -4.92 -7.73 -4.66
CA LEU A 100 -4.61 -8.16 -3.28
C LEU A 100 -5.89 -8.22 -2.43
N THR A 101 -6.70 -7.17 -2.42
CA THR A 101 -7.99 -7.16 -1.71
C THR A 101 -8.93 -8.24 -2.23
N GLY A 102 -8.91 -8.54 -3.53
CA GLY A 102 -9.69 -9.63 -4.11
C GLY A 102 -9.24 -11.01 -3.63
N LEU A 103 -7.94 -11.23 -3.43
CA LEU A 103 -7.40 -12.45 -2.83
C LEU A 103 -7.78 -12.59 -1.35
N GLU A 104 -7.68 -11.50 -0.58
CA GLU A 104 -8.11 -11.45 0.82
C GLU A 104 -9.61 -11.75 0.94
N LEU A 105 -10.43 -11.12 0.11
CA LEU A 105 -11.86 -11.34 0.08
C LEU A 105 -12.19 -12.81 -0.27
N LYS A 106 -11.49 -13.39 -1.26
CA LYS A 106 -11.63 -14.80 -1.60
C LYS A 106 -11.25 -15.71 -0.42
N GLN A 107 -10.19 -15.39 0.31
CA GLN A 107 -9.78 -16.15 1.49
C GLN A 107 -10.86 -16.11 2.59
N GLU A 108 -11.45 -14.94 2.84
CA GLU A 108 -12.56 -14.79 3.78
C GLU A 108 -13.81 -15.57 3.33
N PHE A 109 -14.10 -15.60 2.02
CA PHE A 109 -15.21 -16.39 1.48
C PHE A 109 -15.02 -17.91 1.63
N VAL A 110 -13.77 -18.41 1.58
CA VAL A 110 -13.51 -19.86 1.62
C VAL A 110 -13.30 -20.36 3.05
N THR A 111 -12.52 -19.64 3.84
CA THR A 111 -12.08 -20.09 5.18
C THR A 111 -12.47 -19.17 6.32
N GLY A 112 -12.99 -17.97 6.02
CA GLY A 112 -13.32 -16.96 7.01
C GLY A 112 -14.79 -16.87 7.36
N ASP A 113 -15.18 -15.75 7.96
CA ASP A 113 -16.52 -15.54 8.49
C ASP A 113 -17.56 -15.30 7.38
N LEU A 114 -17.12 -14.90 6.19
CA LEU A 114 -17.97 -14.71 5.00
C LEU A 114 -18.47 -16.03 4.38
N ASN A 115 -17.89 -17.18 4.77
CA ASN A 115 -18.37 -18.49 4.33
C ASN A 115 -19.69 -18.89 5.03
N ASP A 116 -19.97 -18.34 6.21
CA ASP A 116 -21.24 -18.57 6.92
C ASP A 116 -22.26 -17.47 6.56
N PRO A 117 -23.36 -17.80 5.85
CA PRO A 117 -24.37 -16.82 5.48
C PRO A 117 -24.93 -16.04 6.68
N GLY A 118 -25.04 -16.65 7.85
CA GLY A 118 -25.53 -15.98 9.06
C GLY A 118 -24.61 -14.86 9.52
N LYS A 119 -23.29 -15.07 9.44
CA LYS A 119 -22.28 -14.08 9.81
C LYS A 119 -22.05 -13.06 8.71
N ALA A 120 -22.13 -13.46 7.44
CA ALA A 120 -21.92 -12.60 6.28
C ALA A 120 -22.98 -11.49 6.15
N LEU A 121 -24.21 -11.73 6.60
CA LEU A 121 -25.33 -10.79 6.47
C LEU A 121 -25.03 -9.44 7.14
N VAL A 122 -24.47 -9.42 8.35
CA VAL A 122 -24.25 -8.17 9.10
C VAL A 122 -23.23 -7.28 8.38
N PRO A 123 -22.01 -7.74 8.03
CA PRO A 123 -21.06 -6.95 7.24
C PRO A 123 -21.60 -6.54 5.86
N MET A 124 -22.36 -7.41 5.18
CA MET A 124 -22.94 -7.08 3.88
C MET A 124 -23.91 -5.91 3.95
N PHE A 125 -24.85 -5.93 4.90
CA PHE A 125 -25.80 -4.82 5.06
C PHE A 125 -25.11 -3.55 5.58
N ALA A 126 -24.11 -3.68 6.45
CA ALA A 126 -23.30 -2.55 6.91
C ALA A 126 -22.56 -1.88 5.73
N ALA A 127 -21.91 -2.67 4.86
CA ALA A 127 -21.23 -2.16 3.67
C ALA A 127 -22.23 -1.56 2.65
N ALA A 128 -23.35 -2.24 2.38
CA ALA A 128 -24.38 -1.73 1.48
C ALA A 128 -24.96 -0.40 1.97
N GLY A 129 -25.25 -0.27 3.27
CA GLY A 129 -25.67 0.98 3.89
C GLY A 129 -24.59 2.06 3.81
N GLY A 130 -23.34 1.71 4.11
CA GLY A 130 -22.18 2.60 4.03
C GLY A 130 -21.94 3.18 2.64
N VAL A 131 -22.31 2.48 1.57
CA VAL A 131 -22.25 2.98 0.19
C VAL A 131 -23.54 3.71 -0.20
N ALA A 132 -24.71 3.13 0.07
CA ALA A 132 -25.99 3.65 -0.41
C ALA A 132 -26.35 4.99 0.22
N VAL A 133 -26.15 5.16 1.53
CA VAL A 133 -26.52 6.39 2.25
C VAL A 133 -25.77 7.62 1.71
N PRO A 134 -24.43 7.67 1.66
CA PRO A 134 -23.72 8.83 1.12
C PRO A 134 -23.99 9.05 -0.38
N ALA A 135 -24.14 7.98 -1.17
CA ALA A 135 -24.48 8.09 -2.59
C ALA A 135 -25.85 8.75 -2.82
N VAL A 136 -26.87 8.33 -2.07
CA VAL A 136 -28.22 8.92 -2.14
C VAL A 136 -28.19 10.38 -1.67
N ILE A 137 -27.50 10.69 -0.58
CA ILE A 137 -27.39 12.07 -0.10
C ILE A 137 -26.72 12.96 -1.15
N TYR A 138 -25.60 12.52 -1.73
CA TYR A 138 -24.89 13.27 -2.76
C TYR A 138 -25.74 13.51 -4.00
N THR A 139 -26.41 12.46 -4.49
CA THR A 139 -27.26 12.57 -5.68
C THR A 139 -28.42 13.52 -5.43
N LEU A 140 -29.11 13.42 -4.29
CA LEU A 140 -30.21 14.32 -3.95
C LEU A 140 -29.79 15.78 -3.89
N ILE A 141 -28.62 16.07 -3.30
CA ILE A 141 -28.06 17.43 -3.24
C ILE A 141 -27.70 17.95 -4.64
N ASN A 142 -27.16 17.09 -5.51
CA ASN A 142 -26.66 17.50 -6.83
C ASN A 142 -27.69 17.34 -7.97
N LEU A 143 -28.94 16.95 -7.67
CA LEU A 143 -30.00 16.76 -8.68
C LEU A 143 -30.25 18.01 -9.53
N MET A 144 -30.24 19.18 -8.91
CA MET A 144 -30.42 20.48 -9.58
C MET A 144 -29.08 21.19 -9.88
N GLY A 145 -27.96 20.51 -9.61
CA GLY A 145 -26.62 21.04 -9.85
C GLY A 145 -26.17 20.93 -11.31
N PRO A 146 -24.96 21.41 -11.61
CA PRO A 146 -24.34 21.27 -12.92
C PRO A 146 -24.34 19.81 -13.40
N ALA A 147 -24.40 19.62 -14.73
CA ALA A 147 -24.41 18.27 -15.33
C ALA A 147 -23.20 17.42 -14.91
N GLU A 148 -22.05 18.05 -14.77
CA GLU A 148 -20.78 17.44 -14.36
C GLU A 148 -20.84 16.83 -12.95
N ALA A 149 -21.58 17.46 -12.02
CA ALA A 149 -21.68 17.01 -10.64
C ALA A 149 -22.59 15.77 -10.48
N ARG A 150 -23.46 15.48 -11.45
CA ARG A 150 -24.42 14.34 -11.34
C ARG A 150 -23.74 12.96 -11.38
N GLY A 151 -22.52 12.87 -11.93
CA GLY A 151 -21.76 11.61 -12.00
C GLY A 151 -20.99 11.25 -10.72
N GLY A 152 -20.82 12.19 -9.78
CA GLY A 152 -19.91 12.03 -8.63
C GLY A 152 -20.45 11.24 -7.44
N TRP A 153 -21.55 10.49 -7.59
CA TRP A 153 -22.24 9.81 -6.49
C TRP A 153 -21.39 8.76 -5.75
N ALA A 154 -20.39 8.19 -6.44
CA ALA A 154 -19.48 7.21 -5.87
C ALA A 154 -18.35 7.84 -5.03
N ILE A 155 -18.06 9.14 -5.20
CA ILE A 155 -16.97 9.84 -4.50
C ILE A 155 -17.12 9.74 -2.97
N PRO A 156 -18.29 10.08 -2.36
CA PRO A 156 -18.44 10.01 -0.90
C PRO A 156 -18.62 8.60 -0.35
N ALA A 157 -18.79 7.58 -1.21
CA ALA A 157 -18.86 6.18 -0.80
C ALA A 157 -17.48 5.51 -0.71
N ALA A 158 -16.45 6.09 -1.35
CA ALA A 158 -15.10 5.57 -1.32
C ALA A 158 -14.50 5.71 0.09
N THR A 159 -14.17 4.58 0.72
CA THR A 159 -13.49 4.54 2.02
C THR A 159 -12.06 4.07 1.83
N ASP A 160 -11.08 4.86 2.28
CA ASP A 160 -9.67 4.48 2.26
C ASP A 160 -9.33 3.66 3.53
N ILE A 161 -9.25 2.34 3.35
CA ILE A 161 -8.96 1.38 4.42
C ILE A 161 -7.58 1.63 5.03
N ALA A 162 -6.59 2.06 4.22
CA ALA A 162 -5.23 2.27 4.70
C ALA A 162 -5.16 3.46 5.66
N PHE A 163 -5.93 4.52 5.41
CA PHE A 163 -6.09 5.61 6.38
C PHE A 163 -6.91 5.20 7.60
N ALA A 164 -7.97 4.40 7.44
CA ALA A 164 -8.79 3.95 8.56
C ALA A 164 -7.96 3.12 9.56
N VAL A 165 -7.17 2.16 9.07
CA VAL A 165 -6.28 1.33 9.92
C VAL A 165 -5.13 2.13 10.53
N ALA A 166 -4.65 3.18 9.85
CA ALA A 166 -3.58 4.03 10.39
C ALA A 166 -3.99 4.79 11.66
N VAL A 167 -5.27 5.13 11.78
CA VAL A 167 -5.82 6.00 12.82
C VAL A 167 -6.45 5.21 13.98
N LEU A 168 -6.92 3.98 13.71
CA LEU A 168 -7.47 3.06 14.70
C LEU A 168 -6.37 2.37 15.52
#